data_AF-A0A8D8U056-F1
#
_entry.id   AF-A0A8D8U056-F1
#
_cell.length_a   1.000
_cell.length_b   1.000
_cell.length_c   1.000
_cell.angle_alpha   90.00
_cell.angle_beta   90.00
_cell.angle_gamma   90.00
#
_symmetry.space_group_name_H-M   'P 1'
#
loop_
_entity.id
_entity.type
_entity.pdbx_description
1 polymer ?
#
loop_
_entity_poly.entity_id
_entity_poly.type
_entity_poly.pdbx_seq_one_letter_code
_entity_poly.pdbx_strand_id
1 'polypeptide(L)'
;METMLARRLSSLSKHVSSCITTCSTIRDQLSRGQAPKQLAAIEFEKLKKSTERLKKEIIAAIASEASASDELIARMDEVTQIQLQAEDLSVELDVLMRNPEPPTLVPAQAAPVNKFHSSLPKLQMAVFGGNVLRWTEFWDRFTSVVDRRDDIPDFDKLAYLLNSLEGEAMQAIEGLELTNKNYQIAVQKLKTV
;
A
#
# COMPACT_ATOMS: atom_id res chain seq x y z
N MET A 1 8.64 37.49 11.84
CA MET A 1 7.55 36.89 12.64
C MET A 1 7.21 35.56 11.99
N GLU A 2 7.46 34.44 12.66
CA GLU A 2 7.24 33.10 12.07
C GLU A 2 5.73 32.86 11.85
N THR A 3 5.35 32.42 10.65
CA THR A 3 3.94 32.21 10.30
C THR A 3 3.35 31.05 11.10
N MET A 4 2.02 31.06 11.32
CA MET A 4 1.33 29.96 11.99
C MET A 4 1.59 28.62 11.27
N LEU A 5 1.69 28.66 9.94
CA LEU A 5 2.00 27.51 9.09
C LEU A 5 3.43 27.00 9.34
N ALA A 6 4.43 27.88 9.33
CA ALA A 6 5.83 27.51 9.59
C ALA A 6 6.03 26.88 10.99
N ARG A 7 5.35 27.41 12.02
CA ARG A 7 5.34 26.82 13.37
C ARG A 7 4.74 25.41 13.40
N ARG A 8 3.62 25.22 12.69
CA ARG A 8 2.93 23.92 12.61
C ARG A 8 3.79 22.90 11.87
N LEU A 9 4.39 23.28 10.74
CA LEU A 9 5.32 22.48 9.97
C LEU A 9 6.51 22.04 10.84
N SER A 10 7.09 22.97 11.62
CA SER A 10 8.18 22.68 12.57
C SER A 10 7.79 21.68 13.67
N SER A 11 6.62 21.87 14.27
CA SER A 11 6.16 20.98 15.34
C SER A 11 5.88 19.58 14.78
N LEU A 12 5.35 19.50 13.57
CA LEU A 12 4.99 18.24 12.95
C LEU A 12 6.22 17.49 12.44
N SER A 13 7.21 18.19 11.85
CA SER A 13 8.47 17.57 11.44
C SER A 13 9.22 16.99 12.63
N LYS A 14 9.32 17.71 13.76
CA LYS A 14 9.89 17.19 15.02
C LYS A 14 9.16 15.94 15.52
N HIS A 15 7.84 15.91 15.42
CA HIS A 15 7.05 14.75 15.82
C HIS A 15 7.31 13.54 14.92
N VAL A 16 7.36 13.75 13.60
CA VAL A 16 7.69 12.70 12.62
C VAL A 16 9.11 12.18 12.87
N SER A 17 10.10 13.05 13.08
CA SER A 17 11.47 12.64 13.42
C SER A 17 11.54 11.76 14.68
N SER A 18 10.74 12.08 15.71
CA SER A 18 10.64 11.24 16.91
C SER A 18 10.02 9.86 16.61
N CYS A 19 9.01 9.81 15.74
CA CYS A 19 8.42 8.54 15.29
C CYS A 19 9.42 7.73 14.46
N ILE A 20 10.22 8.38 13.60
CA ILE A 20 11.31 7.76 12.84
C ILE A 20 12.32 7.11 13.79
N THR A 21 12.80 7.82 14.81
CA THR A 21 13.77 7.26 15.78
C THR A 21 13.23 6.00 16.47
N THR A 22 11.96 6.04 16.85
CA THR A 22 11.27 4.91 17.49
C THR A 22 11.14 3.73 16.54
N CYS A 23 10.72 3.99 15.30
CA CYS A 23 10.56 2.98 14.25
C CYS A 23 11.89 2.38 13.77
N SER A 24 12.97 3.17 13.68
CA SER A 24 14.33 2.66 13.42
C SER A 24 14.79 1.72 14.52
N THR A 25 14.49 2.04 15.78
CA THR A 25 14.80 1.15 16.91
C THR A 25 14.02 -0.17 16.82
N ILE A 26 12.75 -0.12 16.41
CA ILE A 26 11.92 -1.31 16.17
C ILE A 26 12.50 -2.14 15.01
N ARG A 27 12.88 -1.51 13.90
CA ARG A 27 13.53 -2.16 12.76
C ARG A 27 14.79 -2.91 13.20
N ASP A 28 15.66 -2.26 13.97
CA ASP A 28 16.89 -2.89 14.48
C ASP A 28 16.61 -4.09 15.39
N GLN A 29 15.55 -4.03 16.20
CA GLN A 29 15.11 -5.17 17.02
C GLN A 29 14.62 -6.34 16.16
N LEU A 30 13.84 -6.06 15.12
CA LEU A 30 13.33 -7.05 14.18
C LEU A 30 14.46 -7.71 13.38
N SER A 31 15.44 -6.92 12.91
CA SER A 31 16.63 -7.43 12.22
C SER A 31 17.48 -8.36 13.09
N ARG A 32 17.38 -8.25 14.42
CA ARG A 32 18.02 -9.15 15.39
C ARG A 32 17.17 -10.40 15.71
N GLY A 33 16.06 -10.61 15.01
CA GLY A 33 15.17 -11.75 15.20
C GLY A 33 14.26 -11.64 16.44
N GLN A 34 14.12 -10.45 17.03
CA GLN A 34 13.18 -10.25 18.14
C GLN A 34 11.75 -10.19 17.61
N ALA A 35 10.82 -10.90 18.24
CA ALA A 35 9.42 -10.90 17.81
C ALA A 35 8.79 -9.49 17.97
N PRO A 36 8.07 -8.98 16.95
CA PRO A 36 7.36 -7.72 17.05
C PRO A 36 6.33 -7.77 18.19
N LYS A 37 6.45 -6.85 19.16
CA LYS A 37 5.42 -6.64 20.18
C LYS A 37 4.23 -5.89 19.58
N GLN A 38 3.05 -6.00 20.18
CA GLN A 38 1.86 -5.18 19.82
C GLN A 38 2.17 -3.67 19.75
N LEU A 39 3.11 -3.21 20.58
CA LEU A 39 3.60 -1.83 20.59
C LEU A 39 4.26 -1.41 19.26
N ALA A 40 4.90 -2.33 18.53
CA ALA A 40 5.54 -2.03 17.25
C ALA A 40 4.51 -1.66 16.17
N ALA A 41 3.35 -2.33 16.14
CA ALA A 41 2.28 -2.01 15.20
C ALA A 41 1.67 -0.62 15.48
N ILE A 42 1.53 -0.26 16.76
CA ILE A 42 1.00 1.05 17.18
C ILE A 42 1.96 2.18 16.79
N GLU A 43 3.25 2.04 17.06
CA GLU A 43 4.24 3.06 16.69
C GLU A 43 4.41 3.19 15.17
N PHE A 44 4.29 2.07 14.44
CA PHE A 44 4.33 2.07 12.99
C PHE A 44 3.12 2.78 12.37
N GLU A 45 1.91 2.52 12.86
CA GLU A 45 0.70 3.21 12.42
C GLU A 45 0.73 4.71 12.76
N LYS A 46 1.33 5.06 13.91
CA LYS A 46 1.55 6.45 14.32
C LYS A 46 2.54 7.16 13.40
N LEU A 47 3.64 6.51 12.99
CA LEU A 47 4.54 7.02 11.97
C LEU A 47 3.76 7.29 10.68
N LYS A 48 3.07 6.30 10.11
CA LYS A 48 2.25 6.44 8.89
C LYS A 48 1.28 7.64 8.95
N LYS A 49 0.49 7.75 10.01
CA LYS A 49 -0.48 8.86 10.17
C LYS A 49 0.19 10.22 10.31
N SER A 50 1.29 10.31 11.05
CA SER A 50 2.02 11.58 11.23
C SER A 50 2.71 12.05 9.94
N THR A 51 3.25 11.11 9.17
CA THR A 51 3.85 11.31 7.84
C THR A 51 2.81 11.79 6.82
N GLU A 52 1.64 11.16 6.75
CA GLU A 52 0.54 11.62 5.88
C GLU A 52 0.03 13.02 6.26
N ARG A 53 0.02 13.35 7.55
CA ARG A 53 -0.31 14.70 8.00
C ARG A 53 0.75 15.71 7.55
N LEU A 54 2.03 15.35 7.61
CA LEU A 54 3.14 16.21 7.19
C LEU A 54 3.09 16.50 5.69
N LYS A 55 2.81 15.49 4.85
CA LYS A 55 2.55 15.68 3.41
C LYS A 55 1.51 16.77 3.13
N LYS A 56 0.37 16.69 3.82
CA LYS A 56 -0.73 17.65 3.63
C LYS A 56 -0.33 19.06 4.02
N GLU A 57 0.48 19.21 5.06
CA GLU A 57 1.03 20.51 5.48
C GLU A 57 2.02 21.09 4.48
N ILE A 58 2.91 20.26 3.93
CA ILE A 58 3.86 20.68 2.88
C ILE A 58 3.09 21.20 1.66
N ILE A 59 2.07 20.47 1.21
CA ILE A 59 1.23 20.89 0.07
C ILE A 59 0.53 22.22 0.38
N ALA A 60 -0.01 22.39 1.59
CA ALA A 60 -0.65 23.64 2.01
C ALA A 60 0.34 24.82 2.09
N ALA A 61 1.59 24.56 2.52
CA ALA A 61 2.67 25.55 2.56
C ALA A 61 3.02 26.04 1.15
N ILE A 62 3.27 25.09 0.23
CA ILE A 62 3.60 25.37 -1.17
C ILE A 62 2.47 26.16 -1.86
N ALA A 63 1.21 25.79 -1.60
CA ALA A 63 0.06 26.48 -2.17
C ALA A 63 -0.16 27.91 -1.61
N SER A 64 0.34 28.20 -0.41
CA SER A 64 0.12 29.47 0.29
C SER A 64 1.17 30.54 -0.02
N GLU A 65 2.27 30.20 -0.68
CA GLU A 65 3.44 31.08 -0.81
C GLU A 65 3.78 31.39 -2.27
N ALA A 66 3.29 32.53 -2.77
CA ALA A 66 3.57 33.02 -4.11
C ALA A 66 5.00 33.59 -4.31
N SER A 67 5.76 33.76 -3.21
CA SER A 67 7.17 34.19 -3.20
C SER A 67 7.85 33.63 -1.94
N ALA A 68 8.46 32.46 -2.06
CA ALA A 68 9.16 31.80 -0.96
C ALA A 68 10.51 32.47 -0.69
N SER A 69 10.84 32.70 0.58
CA SER A 69 12.19 33.14 0.97
C SER A 69 13.17 31.97 0.99
N ASP A 70 14.47 32.24 0.80
CA ASP A 70 15.52 31.21 0.87
C ASP A 70 15.51 30.42 2.19
N GLU A 71 15.18 31.09 3.31
CA GLU A 71 15.02 30.46 4.62
C GLU A 71 13.89 29.42 4.64
N LEU A 72 12.80 29.69 3.90
CA LEU A 72 11.63 28.84 3.84
C LEU A 72 11.83 27.68 2.88
N ILE A 73 12.55 27.90 1.79
CA ILE A 73 13.02 26.86 0.87
C ILE A 73 13.91 25.88 1.63
N ALA A 74 14.93 26.36 2.35
CA ALA A 74 15.82 25.49 3.13
C ALA A 74 15.06 24.68 4.21
N ARG A 75 14.05 25.29 4.86
CA ARG A 75 13.18 24.56 5.80
C ARG A 75 12.27 23.55 5.11
N MET A 76 11.80 23.86 3.90
CA MET A 76 11.00 22.92 3.10
C MET A 76 11.84 21.72 2.67
N ASP A 77 13.11 21.93 2.33
CA ASP A 77 14.06 20.86 1.99
C ASP A 77 14.29 19.93 3.18
N GLU A 78 14.55 20.48 4.37
CA GLU A 78 14.70 19.69 5.61
C GLU A 78 13.44 18.86 5.90
N VAL A 79 12.27 19.48 5.76
CA VAL A 79 10.97 18.84 6.03
C VAL A 79 10.65 17.77 4.97
N THR A 80 11.00 18.00 3.72
CA THR A 80 10.84 17.02 2.63
C THR A 80 11.80 15.85 2.80
N GLN A 81 13.01 16.08 3.30
CA GLN A 81 13.95 15.01 3.63
C GLN A 81 13.41 14.13 4.77
N ILE A 82 12.87 14.73 5.83
CA ILE A 82 12.23 13.99 6.94
C ILE A 82 11.04 13.15 6.41
N GLN A 83 10.27 13.73 5.50
CA GLN A 83 9.13 13.07 4.87
C GLN A 83 9.56 11.82 4.06
N LEU A 84 10.58 11.94 3.22
CA LEU A 84 11.13 10.84 2.43
C LEU A 84 11.72 9.74 3.33
N GLN A 85 12.45 10.13 4.38
CA GLN A 85 13.01 9.18 5.35
C GLN A 85 11.91 8.39 6.09
N ALA A 86 10.81 9.05 6.44
CA ALA A 86 9.69 8.39 7.10
C ALA A 86 8.98 7.40 6.18
N GLU A 87 8.83 7.71 4.90
CA GLU A 87 8.22 6.82 3.90
C GLU A 87 9.08 5.59 3.64
N ASP A 88 10.38 5.77 3.45
CA ASP A 88 11.33 4.67 3.22
C ASP A 88 11.37 3.70 4.41
N LEU A 89 11.53 4.24 5.62
CA LEU A 89 11.45 3.46 6.86
C LEU A 89 10.08 2.79 7.02
N SER A 90 9.00 3.46 6.57
CA SER A 90 7.68 2.86 6.65
C SER A 90 7.54 1.67 5.71
N VAL A 91 8.04 1.77 4.48
CA VAL A 91 8.05 0.66 3.51
C VAL A 91 8.88 -0.51 4.06
N GLU A 92 10.05 -0.23 4.61
CA GLU A 92 10.93 -1.26 5.16
C GLU A 92 10.33 -1.99 6.37
N LEU A 93 9.73 -1.25 7.31
CA LEU A 93 9.02 -1.86 8.44
C LEU A 93 7.79 -2.63 8.00
N ASP A 94 7.08 -2.17 6.96
CA ASP A 94 5.98 -2.93 6.38
C ASP A 94 6.48 -4.28 5.88
N VAL A 95 7.64 -4.35 5.22
CA VAL A 95 8.25 -5.60 4.77
C VAL A 95 8.65 -6.49 5.95
N LEU A 96 9.34 -5.94 6.96
CA LEU A 96 9.84 -6.71 8.11
C LEU A 96 8.73 -7.23 9.02
N MET A 97 7.68 -6.45 9.25
CA MET A 97 6.56 -6.85 10.11
C MET A 97 5.61 -7.84 9.43
N ARG A 98 5.66 -7.90 8.10
CA ARG A 98 4.82 -8.76 7.26
C ARG A 98 5.52 -10.09 6.95
N ASN A 99 6.82 -10.21 7.22
CA ASN A 99 7.59 -11.47 7.10
C ASN A 99 8.66 -11.62 8.23
N PRO A 100 8.39 -12.37 9.32
CA PRO A 100 9.27 -12.43 10.50
C PRO A 100 10.38 -13.52 10.43
N GLU A 101 10.86 -13.92 9.26
CA GLU A 101 11.86 -15.01 9.16
C GLU A 101 13.31 -14.47 9.21
N PRO A 102 14.19 -14.99 10.10
CA PRO A 102 15.58 -14.58 10.17
C PRO A 102 16.36 -15.11 8.95
N PRO A 103 17.50 -14.47 8.58
CA PRO A 103 18.28 -14.87 7.42
C PRO A 103 18.97 -16.20 7.72
N THR A 104 18.40 -17.32 7.27
CA THR A 104 19.06 -18.62 7.37
C THR A 104 19.25 -19.25 6.00
N LEU A 105 20.52 -19.49 5.71
CA LEU A 105 21.05 -20.15 4.52
C LEU A 105 20.42 -21.54 4.36
N VAL A 106 19.82 -21.79 3.20
CA VAL A 106 19.27 -23.09 2.79
C VAL A 106 20.38 -24.16 2.62
N PRO A 107 20.07 -25.45 2.81
CA PRO A 107 19.71 -26.25 1.64
C PRO A 107 18.52 -27.22 1.84
N ALA A 108 17.61 -27.16 0.86
CA ALA A 108 16.74 -28.21 0.30
C ALA A 108 16.22 -29.35 1.19
N GLN A 109 14.90 -29.35 1.48
CA GLN A 109 13.97 -30.47 1.22
C GLN A 109 12.49 -30.07 1.45
N ALA A 110 11.60 -30.74 0.74
CA ALA A 110 10.30 -30.26 0.29
C ALA A 110 9.10 -30.59 1.21
N ALA A 111 8.20 -29.61 1.41
CA ALA A 111 6.73 -29.69 1.24
C ALA A 111 6.09 -28.30 1.44
N PRO A 112 4.96 -27.97 0.77
CA PRO A 112 4.52 -26.59 0.55
C PRO A 112 3.54 -26.13 1.63
N VAL A 113 3.82 -25.02 2.31
CA VAL A 113 2.83 -24.34 3.17
C VAL A 113 2.70 -22.89 2.73
N ASN A 114 1.61 -22.61 2.02
CA ASN A 114 1.09 -21.30 1.65
C ASN A 114 0.92 -20.38 2.86
N LYS A 115 1.39 -19.13 2.77
CA LYS A 115 0.82 -17.98 3.49
C LYS A 115 0.83 -16.73 2.61
N PHE A 116 -0.32 -16.04 2.64
CA PHE A 116 -0.75 -15.04 1.67
C PHE A 116 -0.15 -13.64 1.86
N HIS A 117 -0.13 -12.97 0.70
CA HIS A 117 0.40 -11.67 0.36
C HIS A 117 -0.16 -10.51 1.12
N SER A 118 0.63 -9.45 1.13
CA SER A 118 0.19 -8.18 1.60
C SER A 118 1.10 -7.18 0.84
N SER A 119 0.46 -6.42 -0.06
CA SER A 119 0.96 -5.69 -1.25
C SER A 119 1.48 -6.57 -2.38
N LEU A 120 0.62 -6.83 -3.38
CA LEU A 120 1.11 -7.26 -4.67
C LEU A 120 1.75 -6.07 -5.38
N PRO A 121 2.89 -6.27 -6.09
CA PRO A 121 3.33 -5.32 -7.11
C PRO A 121 2.16 -5.09 -8.08
N LYS A 122 2.12 -3.92 -8.75
CA LYS A 122 1.19 -3.65 -9.86
C LYS A 122 1.33 -4.78 -10.89
N LEU A 123 0.55 -5.85 -10.72
CA LEU A 123 0.52 -6.96 -11.65
C LEU A 123 -0.24 -6.40 -12.84
N GLN A 124 0.46 -6.21 -13.96
CA GLN A 124 -0.19 -6.06 -15.25
C GLN A 124 -0.97 -7.36 -15.49
N MET A 125 -2.20 -7.43 -14.96
CA MET A 125 -3.15 -8.47 -15.32
C MET A 125 -3.45 -8.26 -16.80
N ALA A 126 -3.41 -9.34 -17.57
CA ALA A 126 -3.85 -9.30 -18.95
C ALA A 126 -5.31 -8.84 -18.95
N VAL A 127 -5.60 -7.78 -19.69
CA VAL A 127 -6.95 -7.23 -19.76
C VAL A 127 -7.80 -8.20 -20.58
N PHE A 128 -8.94 -8.61 -20.03
CA PHE A 128 -9.88 -9.49 -20.73
C PHE A 128 -10.85 -8.66 -21.55
N GLY A 129 -10.76 -8.78 -22.88
CA GLY A 129 -11.60 -8.05 -23.82
C GLY A 129 -12.93 -8.73 -24.22
N GLY A 130 -13.21 -9.95 -23.71
CA GLY A 130 -14.41 -10.73 -24.08
C GLY A 130 -14.18 -11.92 -25.00
N ASN A 131 -12.94 -12.37 -25.22
CA ASN A 131 -12.69 -13.56 -26.04
C ASN A 131 -12.83 -14.85 -25.20
N VAL A 132 -13.95 -15.57 -25.33
CA VAL A 132 -14.22 -16.85 -24.64
C VAL A 132 -13.04 -17.83 -24.68
N LEU A 133 -12.28 -17.91 -25.79
CA LEU A 133 -11.15 -18.85 -25.90
C LEU A 133 -10.01 -18.52 -24.93
N ARG A 134 -9.91 -17.25 -24.52
CA ARG A 134 -8.94 -16.76 -23.53
C ARG A 134 -9.55 -16.65 -22.13
N TRP A 135 -10.84 -16.90 -21.96
CA TRP A 135 -11.51 -16.84 -20.66
C TRP A 135 -10.87 -17.80 -19.65
N THR A 136 -10.59 -19.05 -20.04
CA THR A 136 -9.98 -20.04 -19.13
C THR A 136 -8.60 -19.59 -18.64
N GLU A 137 -7.74 -19.11 -19.55
CA GLU A 137 -6.41 -18.62 -19.22
C GLU A 137 -6.46 -17.39 -18.30
N PHE A 138 -7.34 -16.44 -18.62
CA PHE A 138 -7.59 -15.26 -17.80
C PHE A 138 -8.10 -15.65 -16.41
N TRP A 139 -9.12 -16.51 -16.35
CA TRP A 139 -9.79 -16.88 -15.11
C TRP A 139 -8.89 -17.72 -14.21
N ASP A 140 -8.08 -18.64 -14.74
CA ASP A 140 -7.10 -19.40 -13.96
C ASP A 140 -6.09 -18.46 -13.29
N ARG A 141 -5.61 -17.46 -14.04
CA ARG A 141 -4.70 -16.45 -13.53
C ARG A 141 -5.38 -15.56 -12.49
N PHE A 142 -6.56 -15.02 -12.78
CA PHE A 142 -7.35 -14.21 -11.84
C PHE A 142 -7.66 -14.99 -10.57
N THR A 143 -7.97 -16.28 -10.69
CA THR A 143 -8.31 -17.15 -9.58
C THR A 143 -7.12 -17.36 -8.64
N SER A 144 -5.92 -17.53 -9.21
CA SER A 144 -4.69 -17.70 -8.43
C SER A 144 -4.26 -16.45 -7.66
N VAL A 145 -4.64 -15.27 -8.15
CA VAL A 145 -4.18 -13.97 -7.61
C VAL A 145 -5.24 -13.31 -6.72
N VAL A 146 -6.53 -13.49 -7.03
CA VAL A 146 -7.65 -12.74 -6.44
C VAL A 146 -8.78 -13.64 -5.92
N ASP A 147 -9.34 -14.56 -6.71
CA ASP A 147 -10.55 -15.31 -6.30
C ASP A 147 -10.30 -16.23 -5.09
N ARG A 148 -9.18 -16.98 -5.08
CA ARG A 148 -8.80 -17.92 -4.00
C ARG A 148 -8.33 -17.25 -2.70
N ARG A 149 -8.31 -15.91 -2.67
CA ARG A 149 -7.91 -15.14 -1.51
C ARG A 149 -9.10 -14.86 -0.63
N ASP A 150 -9.18 -15.59 0.48
CA ASP A 150 -10.19 -15.37 1.51
C ASP A 150 -9.93 -14.09 2.32
N ASP A 151 -8.74 -13.50 2.18
CA ASP A 151 -8.35 -12.22 2.78
C ASP A 151 -8.84 -10.99 2.01
N ILE A 152 -9.43 -11.18 0.82
CA ILE A 152 -10.02 -10.11 0.01
C ILE A 152 -11.56 -10.22 0.06
N PRO A 153 -12.29 -9.17 0.49
CA PRO A 153 -13.74 -9.14 0.38
C PRO A 153 -14.23 -9.20 -1.08
N ASP A 154 -15.38 -9.83 -1.33
CA ASP A 154 -15.95 -9.97 -2.68
C ASP A 154 -16.16 -8.62 -3.39
N PHE A 155 -16.42 -7.55 -2.66
CA PHE A 155 -16.49 -6.18 -3.16
C PHE A 155 -15.16 -5.74 -3.77
N ASP A 156 -14.05 -5.97 -3.06
CA ASP A 156 -12.71 -5.63 -3.54
C ASP A 156 -12.32 -6.56 -4.69
N LYS A 157 -12.68 -7.85 -4.65
CA LYS A 157 -12.50 -8.78 -5.78
C LYS A 157 -13.23 -8.31 -7.03
N LEU A 158 -14.46 -7.82 -6.89
CA LEU A 158 -15.23 -7.25 -8.01
C LEU A 158 -14.60 -5.98 -8.56
N ALA A 159 -14.05 -5.12 -7.70
CA ALA A 159 -13.30 -3.95 -8.14
C ALA A 159 -12.03 -4.33 -8.93
N TYR A 160 -11.28 -5.35 -8.46
CA TYR A 160 -10.14 -5.90 -9.21
C TYR A 160 -10.56 -6.51 -10.55
N LEU A 161 -11.69 -7.22 -10.57
CA LEU A 161 -12.25 -7.79 -11.79
C LEU A 161 -12.53 -6.70 -12.81
N LEU A 162 -13.26 -5.64 -12.43
CA LEU A 162 -13.59 -4.50 -13.30
C LEU A 162 -12.35 -3.82 -13.89
N ASN A 163 -11.31 -3.59 -13.07
CA ASN A 163 -10.05 -2.99 -13.55
C ASN A 163 -9.24 -3.90 -14.48
N SER A 164 -9.66 -5.16 -14.65
CA SER A 164 -9.00 -6.16 -15.50
C SER A 164 -9.81 -6.50 -16.75
N LEU A 165 -10.86 -5.74 -17.05
CA LEU A 165 -11.71 -5.91 -18.22
C LEU A 165 -11.58 -4.72 -19.17
N GLU A 166 -11.83 -4.98 -20.44
CA GLU A 166 -12.03 -3.97 -21.48
C GLU A 166 -13.06 -4.45 -22.49
N GLY A 167 -13.45 -3.57 -23.41
CA GLY A 167 -14.29 -3.93 -24.55
C GLY A 167 -15.60 -4.62 -24.16
N GLU A 168 -15.88 -5.75 -24.80
CA GLU A 168 -17.14 -6.49 -24.69
C GLU A 168 -17.35 -7.08 -23.28
N ALA A 169 -16.27 -7.53 -22.64
CA ALA A 169 -16.33 -8.03 -21.27
C ALA A 169 -16.71 -6.94 -20.26
N MET A 170 -16.20 -5.73 -20.43
CA MET A 170 -16.55 -4.60 -19.57
C MET A 170 -18.03 -4.23 -19.75
N GLN A 171 -18.51 -4.17 -21.00
CA GLN A 171 -19.91 -3.88 -21.32
C GLN A 171 -20.88 -4.91 -20.73
N ALA A 172 -20.49 -6.19 -20.68
CA ALA A 172 -21.33 -7.25 -20.14
C ALA A 172 -21.66 -7.12 -18.65
N ILE A 173 -20.84 -6.40 -17.89
CA ILE A 173 -21.01 -6.20 -16.45
C ILE A 173 -21.19 -4.74 -16.04
N GLU A 174 -21.20 -3.80 -16.98
CA GLU A 174 -21.35 -2.35 -16.75
C GLU A 174 -22.65 -1.99 -15.99
N GLY A 175 -23.71 -2.77 -16.17
CA GLY A 175 -24.99 -2.61 -15.47
C GLY A 175 -25.05 -3.20 -14.05
N LEU A 176 -23.96 -3.80 -13.55
CA LEU A 176 -23.92 -4.35 -12.20
C LEU A 176 -23.38 -3.33 -11.20
N GLU A 177 -24.10 -3.15 -10.09
CA GLU A 177 -23.61 -2.32 -8.98
C GLU A 177 -22.39 -2.98 -8.32
N LEU A 178 -21.41 -2.16 -7.93
CA LEU A 178 -20.23 -2.62 -7.19
C LEU A 178 -20.62 -3.02 -5.76
N THR A 179 -21.05 -4.27 -5.58
CA THR A 179 -21.45 -4.81 -4.28
C THR A 179 -20.93 -6.24 -4.10
N ASN A 180 -20.70 -6.68 -2.86
CA ASN A 180 -20.24 -8.05 -2.56
C ASN A 180 -21.13 -9.12 -3.24
N LYS A 181 -22.45 -8.90 -3.28
CA LYS A 181 -23.43 -9.85 -3.83
C LYS A 181 -23.28 -10.04 -5.35
N ASN A 182 -22.76 -9.04 -6.05
CA ASN A 182 -22.69 -9.03 -7.50
C ASN A 182 -21.40 -9.66 -8.05
N TYR A 183 -20.43 -10.00 -7.19
CA TYR A 183 -19.17 -10.61 -7.61
C TYR A 183 -19.39 -11.91 -8.40
N GLN A 184 -20.11 -12.87 -7.82
CA GLN A 184 -20.40 -14.15 -8.46
C GLN A 184 -21.26 -13.98 -9.74
N ILE A 185 -22.16 -12.99 -9.76
CA ILE A 185 -22.99 -12.69 -10.93
C ILE A 185 -22.14 -12.14 -12.09
N ALA A 186 -21.18 -11.26 -11.80
CA ALA A 186 -20.25 -10.73 -12.78
C ALA A 186 -19.41 -11.85 -13.40
N VAL A 187 -18.86 -12.77 -12.59
CA VAL A 187 -18.06 -13.91 -13.07
C VAL A 187 -18.86 -14.81 -14.01
N GLN A 188 -20.12 -15.13 -13.67
CA GLN A 188 -20.97 -15.95 -14.53
C GLN A 188 -21.28 -15.26 -15.87
N LYS A 189 -21.54 -13.95 -15.86
CA LYS A 189 -21.78 -13.19 -17.08
C LYS A 189 -20.56 -13.21 -18.00
N LEU A 190 -19.37 -12.98 -17.46
CA LEU A 190 -18.12 -12.93 -18.23
C LEU A 190 -17.72 -14.28 -18.86
N LYS A 191 -18.12 -15.39 -18.24
CA LYS A 191 -17.95 -16.74 -18.81
C LYS A 191 -18.80 -16.97 -20.07
N THR A 192 -19.83 -16.15 -20.27
CA THR A 192 -20.79 -16.25 -21.38
C THR A 192 -20.66 -15.12 -22.40
N VAL A 193 -19.70 -14.21 -22.21
CA VAL A 193 -19.28 -13.20 -23.20
C VAL A 193 -18.33 -13.86 -24.17
#